data_AF-U7QF15-F1
#
_entry.id   AF-U7QF15-F1
#
_cell.length_a   1.000
_cell.length_b   1.000
_cell.length_c   1.000
_cell.angle_alpha   90.00
_cell.angle_beta   90.00
_cell.angle_gamma   90.00
#
_symmetry.space_group_name_H-M   'P 1'
#
loop_
_entity.id
_entity.type
_entity.pdbx_description
1 polymer ?
#
loop_
_entity_poly.entity_id
_entity_poly.type
_entity_poly.pdbx_seq_one_letter_code
_entity_poly.pdbx_strand_id
1 'polypeptide(L)'
;MFANLAPASASLDRISHPRGNADEQLSSDAMAQNLTALQRVFQTIDINSCPSSYNFHMHTVKSDGQLKPNQLIEQAIAIGLKGLAITDHHTTQGYTEAQRCLEAWKASHPENSSTAPTLWTGLEINAGLLNVEVHILAYAFNPQAICLQPYLQGHTLKGSHYRAENVIAAIHQAGGLAVLAHPARYRSPAKALIPEAARFGVDGVEVYYSYRNTNPWKPTPKITEEVKQLANRYGLLHTCGTDSHGCNLLLRL
;
A
#
# COMPACT_ATOMS: atom_id res chain seq x y z
N MET A 1 -70.20 25.49 -12.70
CA MET A 1 -69.89 25.04 -11.32
C MET A 1 -68.70 24.13 -11.41
N PHE A 2 -67.55 24.59 -10.93
CA PHE A 2 -66.25 23.96 -11.12
C PHE A 2 -66.07 22.75 -10.20
N ALA A 3 -65.52 21.68 -10.75
CA ALA A 3 -65.17 20.45 -10.08
C ALA A 3 -63.94 20.64 -9.16
N ASN A 4 -64.01 20.14 -7.93
CA ASN A 4 -62.86 20.04 -7.02
C ASN A 4 -62.42 18.58 -6.92
N LEU A 5 -61.21 18.31 -7.45
CA LEU A 5 -60.46 17.07 -7.28
C LEU A 5 -59.62 17.17 -6.00
N ALA A 6 -59.74 16.18 -5.12
CA ALA A 6 -58.86 16.01 -3.97
C ALA A 6 -57.50 15.43 -4.40
N PRO A 7 -56.36 15.84 -3.82
CA PRO A 7 -55.08 15.23 -4.15
C PRO A 7 -54.83 13.95 -3.35
N ALA A 8 -54.24 12.97 -4.02
CA ALA A 8 -53.78 11.70 -3.47
C ALA A 8 -52.60 11.88 -2.51
N SER A 9 -52.62 11.14 -1.40
CA SER A 9 -51.50 11.02 -0.46
C SER A 9 -50.40 10.14 -1.04
N ALA A 10 -49.22 10.72 -1.25
CA ALA A 10 -48.00 9.97 -1.56
C ALA A 10 -47.29 9.58 -0.25
N SER A 11 -47.19 8.28 0.03
CA SER A 11 -46.34 7.72 1.07
C SER A 11 -44.87 7.83 0.65
N LEU A 12 -44.10 8.65 1.35
CA LEU A 12 -42.65 8.69 1.24
C LEU A 12 -42.07 7.56 2.10
N ASP A 13 -41.78 6.43 1.47
CA ASP A 13 -40.91 5.42 2.05
C ASP A 13 -39.50 6.01 2.22
N ARG A 14 -39.11 6.24 3.49
CA ARG A 14 -37.74 6.61 3.84
C ARG A 14 -36.86 5.37 3.68
N ILE A 15 -36.10 5.34 2.59
CA ILE A 15 -34.95 4.44 2.43
C ILE A 15 -33.90 4.87 3.46
N SER A 16 -33.80 4.13 4.56
CA SER A 16 -32.73 4.24 5.55
C SER A 16 -31.40 3.82 4.92
N HIS A 17 -30.63 4.79 4.47
CA HIS A 17 -29.21 4.59 4.21
C HIS A 17 -28.50 4.40 5.56
N PRO A 18 -27.64 3.38 5.73
CA PRO A 18 -26.84 3.26 6.94
C PRO A 18 -25.87 4.45 6.96
N ARG A 19 -26.04 5.35 7.93
CA ARG A 19 -25.04 6.38 8.23
C ARG A 19 -23.88 5.65 8.91
N GLY A 20 -22.80 5.39 8.16
CA GLY A 20 -21.51 5.06 8.77
C GLY A 20 -21.13 6.16 9.76
N ASN A 21 -20.67 5.76 10.94
CA ASN A 21 -20.41 6.68 12.04
C ASN A 21 -19.10 7.44 11.77
N ALA A 22 -19.13 8.78 11.76
CA ALA A 22 -17.96 9.60 11.41
C ALA A 22 -16.74 9.33 12.32
N ASP A 23 -16.98 8.93 13.58
CA ASP A 23 -15.93 8.58 14.55
C ASP A 23 -15.19 7.28 14.21
N GLU A 24 -15.87 6.29 13.60
CA GLU A 24 -15.23 5.03 13.16
C GLU A 24 -14.34 5.28 11.93
N GLN A 25 -14.80 6.14 11.02
CA GLN A 25 -14.02 6.55 9.85
C GLN A 25 -12.75 7.33 10.27
N LEU A 26 -12.87 8.27 11.20
CA LEU A 26 -11.73 9.00 11.77
C LEU A 26 -10.74 8.06 12.49
N SER A 27 -11.22 7.03 13.19
CA SER A 27 -10.38 6.04 13.86
C SER A 27 -9.62 5.13 12.88
N SER A 28 -10.29 4.66 11.83
CA SER A 28 -9.67 3.82 10.78
C SER A 28 -8.63 4.60 9.96
N ASP A 29 -8.92 5.86 9.61
CA ASP A 29 -7.96 6.74 8.93
C ASP A 29 -6.74 7.05 9.81
N ALA A 30 -6.94 7.27 11.11
CA ALA A 30 -5.85 7.46 12.07
C ALA A 30 -4.95 6.23 12.19
N MET A 31 -5.51 5.01 12.10
CA MET A 31 -4.73 3.78 12.12
C MET A 31 -3.96 3.54 10.83
N ALA A 32 -4.60 3.76 9.68
CA ALA A 32 -3.97 3.58 8.36
C ALA A 32 -2.80 4.54 8.12
N GLN A 33 -2.80 5.69 8.80
CA GLN A 33 -1.78 6.74 8.74
C GLN A 33 -0.83 6.72 9.94
N ASN A 34 -0.91 5.71 10.82
CA ASN A 34 -0.10 5.64 12.03
C ASN A 34 1.36 5.25 11.69
N LEU A 35 2.16 6.26 11.37
CA LEU A 35 3.57 6.12 10.98
C LEU A 35 4.41 5.44 12.07
N THR A 36 4.22 5.81 13.34
CA THR A 36 4.97 5.20 14.46
C THR A 36 4.65 3.71 14.62
N ALA A 37 3.38 3.32 14.47
CA ALA A 37 2.99 1.92 14.52
C ALA A 37 3.61 1.13 13.35
N LEU A 38 3.59 1.69 12.14
CA LEU A 38 4.19 1.04 10.97
C LEU A 38 5.71 0.89 11.11
N GLN A 39 6.41 1.91 11.62
CA GLN A 39 7.86 1.82 11.88
C GLN A 39 8.19 0.69 12.87
N ARG A 40 7.40 0.52 13.93
CA ARG A 40 7.56 -0.60 14.88
C ARG A 40 7.35 -1.94 14.20
N VAL A 41 6.39 -2.04 13.28
CA VAL A 41 6.20 -3.26 12.48
C VAL A 41 7.43 -3.53 11.61
N PHE A 42 7.92 -2.54 10.87
CA PHE A 42 9.11 -2.69 10.01
C PHE A 42 10.38 -3.08 10.79
N GLN A 43 10.51 -2.71 12.06
CA GLN A 43 11.60 -3.17 12.94
C GLN A 43 11.54 -4.67 13.27
N THR A 44 10.38 -5.31 13.09
CA THR A 44 10.17 -6.74 13.35
C THR A 44 10.15 -7.61 12.10
N ILE A 45 10.17 -6.99 10.91
CA ILE A 45 10.11 -7.73 9.63
C ILE A 45 11.39 -8.55 9.41
N ASP A 46 11.17 -9.82 9.10
CA ASP A 46 12.20 -10.81 8.82
C ASP A 46 11.91 -11.63 7.56
N ILE A 47 12.76 -12.62 7.27
CA ILE A 47 12.66 -13.48 6.09
C ILE A 47 11.39 -14.34 6.05
N ASN A 48 10.71 -14.54 7.19
CA ASN A 48 9.51 -15.37 7.31
C ASN A 48 8.22 -14.53 7.34
N SER A 49 8.34 -13.20 7.35
CA SER A 49 7.20 -12.31 7.51
C SER A 49 6.28 -12.29 6.28
N CYS A 50 6.86 -12.28 5.07
CA CYS A 50 6.13 -12.33 3.81
C CYS A 50 6.16 -13.76 3.22
N PRO A 51 5.06 -14.25 2.62
CA PRO A 51 3.78 -13.59 2.40
C PRO A 51 2.70 -13.95 3.44
N SER A 52 3.07 -14.57 4.55
CA SER A 52 2.12 -15.24 5.47
C SER A 52 1.74 -14.45 6.71
N SER A 53 2.47 -13.41 7.09
CA SER A 53 2.14 -12.56 8.25
C SER A 53 2.02 -11.09 7.88
N TYR A 54 2.86 -10.62 6.96
CA TYR A 54 2.80 -9.27 6.43
C TYR A 54 3.05 -9.28 4.93
N ASN A 55 2.44 -8.34 4.22
CA ASN A 55 2.73 -8.12 2.82
C ASN A 55 2.48 -6.65 2.48
N PHE A 56 3.55 -5.91 2.13
CA PHE A 56 3.49 -4.47 1.91
C PHE A 56 3.68 -4.08 0.44
N HIS A 57 3.60 -5.01 -0.49
CA HIS A 57 3.76 -4.73 -1.91
C HIS A 57 2.84 -5.65 -2.72
N MET A 58 1.71 -5.12 -3.17
CA MET A 58 0.72 -5.85 -3.96
C MET A 58 -0.16 -4.90 -4.76
N HIS A 59 -0.63 -5.39 -5.89
CA HIS A 59 -1.37 -4.61 -6.88
C HIS A 59 -2.78 -5.13 -7.08
N THR A 60 -3.69 -4.22 -7.41
CA THR A 60 -5.08 -4.51 -7.73
C THR A 60 -5.40 -4.10 -9.16
N VAL A 61 -6.63 -4.39 -9.59
CA VAL A 61 -7.19 -3.89 -10.86
C VAL A 61 -7.26 -2.36 -10.97
N LYS A 62 -6.90 -1.62 -9.92
CA LYS A 62 -6.81 -0.15 -9.97
C LYS A 62 -5.50 0.34 -10.59
N SER A 63 -4.52 -0.54 -10.76
CA SER A 63 -3.34 -0.31 -11.58
C SER A 63 -3.19 -1.45 -12.60
N ASP A 64 -2.25 -2.37 -12.39
CA ASP A 64 -1.90 -3.47 -13.30
C ASP A 64 -2.04 -4.85 -12.65
N GLY A 65 -2.64 -4.93 -11.46
CA GLY A 65 -3.03 -6.18 -10.82
C GLY A 65 -4.33 -6.78 -11.39
N GLN A 66 -4.61 -8.03 -11.00
CA GLN A 66 -5.80 -8.78 -11.43
C GLN A 66 -6.83 -8.98 -10.31
N LEU A 67 -6.43 -8.83 -9.04
CA LEU A 67 -7.36 -8.90 -7.92
C LEU A 67 -8.14 -7.61 -7.75
N LYS A 68 -9.46 -7.74 -7.54
CA LYS A 68 -10.26 -6.62 -7.05
C LYS A 68 -9.90 -6.34 -5.58
N PRO A 69 -9.99 -5.08 -5.10
CA PRO A 69 -9.71 -4.72 -3.71
C PRO A 69 -10.46 -5.58 -2.67
N ASN A 70 -11.72 -5.95 -2.93
CA ASN A 70 -12.48 -6.81 -2.02
C ASN A 70 -11.91 -8.24 -1.95
N GLN A 71 -11.55 -8.83 -3.10
CA GLN A 71 -10.98 -10.18 -3.18
C GLN A 71 -9.59 -10.22 -2.54
N LEU A 72 -8.82 -9.13 -2.65
CA LEU A 72 -7.54 -8.99 -1.99
C LEU A 72 -7.70 -9.00 -0.47
N ILE A 73 -8.66 -8.25 0.08
CA ILE A 73 -8.95 -8.26 1.52
C ILE A 73 -9.43 -9.64 1.99
N GLU A 74 -10.29 -10.30 1.23
CA GLU A 74 -10.73 -11.68 1.51
C GLU A 74 -9.53 -12.64 1.59
N GLN A 75 -8.60 -12.58 0.65
CA GLN A 75 -7.37 -13.38 0.69
C GLN A 75 -6.47 -13.01 1.87
N ALA A 76 -6.28 -11.73 2.16
CA ALA A 76 -5.46 -11.26 3.27
C ALA A 76 -5.95 -11.81 4.62
N ILE A 77 -7.27 -11.79 4.83
CA ILE A 77 -7.92 -12.36 6.03
C ILE A 77 -7.76 -13.88 6.04
N ALA A 78 -8.01 -14.56 4.93
CA ALA A 78 -7.91 -16.03 4.84
C ALA A 78 -6.48 -16.55 5.07
N ILE A 79 -5.47 -15.80 4.63
CA ILE A 79 -4.04 -16.09 4.88
C ILE A 79 -3.70 -15.88 6.36
N GLY A 80 -4.44 -15.02 7.06
CA GLY A 80 -4.14 -14.62 8.43
C GLY A 80 -3.07 -13.53 8.50
N LEU A 81 -3.04 -12.62 7.52
CA LEU A 81 -2.13 -11.47 7.58
C LEU A 81 -2.43 -10.64 8.83
N LYS A 82 -1.37 -10.22 9.52
CA LYS A 82 -1.42 -9.26 10.63
C LYS A 82 -1.49 -7.83 10.10
N GLY A 83 -0.93 -7.59 8.92
CA GLY A 83 -1.10 -6.32 8.25
C GLY A 83 -0.54 -6.26 6.84
N LEU A 84 -0.98 -5.26 6.10
CA LEU A 84 -0.70 -5.12 4.67
C LEU A 84 -0.79 -3.68 4.18
N ALA A 85 -0.30 -3.44 2.97
CA ALA A 85 -0.53 -2.23 2.19
C ALA A 85 -0.77 -2.61 0.72
N ILE A 86 -1.78 -1.99 0.11
CA ILE A 86 -2.00 -2.05 -1.34
C ILE A 86 -1.21 -0.91 -1.95
N THR A 87 -0.35 -1.20 -2.92
CA THR A 87 0.63 -0.28 -3.48
C THR A 87 0.44 -0.10 -4.98
N ASP A 88 -0.80 0.07 -5.43
CA ASP A 88 -1.10 0.29 -6.85
C ASP A 88 -0.23 1.40 -7.45
N HIS A 89 0.19 1.22 -8.71
CA HIS A 89 0.95 2.24 -9.43
C HIS A 89 0.15 3.54 -9.60
N HIS A 90 0.69 4.64 -9.08
CA HIS A 90 0.20 6.01 -9.30
C HIS A 90 -1.29 6.23 -8.93
N THR A 91 -1.84 5.48 -7.97
CA THR A 91 -3.22 5.63 -7.48
C THR A 91 -3.40 5.05 -6.08
N THR A 92 -4.33 5.60 -5.30
CA THR A 92 -4.76 5.06 -3.99
C THR A 92 -6.19 4.51 -4.03
N GLN A 93 -6.77 4.34 -5.23
CA GLN A 93 -8.14 3.83 -5.37
C GLN A 93 -8.30 2.40 -4.84
N GLY A 94 -7.29 1.53 -5.03
CA GLY A 94 -7.36 0.15 -4.54
C GLY A 94 -7.36 0.10 -3.01
N TYR A 95 -6.49 0.89 -2.36
CA TYR A 95 -6.52 1.12 -0.92
C TYR A 95 -7.90 1.61 -0.45
N THR A 96 -8.46 2.62 -1.12
CA THR A 96 -9.72 3.27 -0.70
C THR A 96 -10.91 2.29 -0.74
N GLU A 97 -10.99 1.45 -1.77
CA GLU A 97 -12.01 0.41 -1.86
C GLU A 97 -11.76 -0.72 -0.84
N ALA A 98 -10.52 -1.16 -0.69
CA ALA A 98 -10.14 -2.19 0.28
C ALA A 98 -10.45 -1.78 1.72
N GLN A 99 -10.21 -0.52 2.09
CA GLN A 99 -10.53 0.01 3.42
C GLN A 99 -12.03 -0.13 3.71
N ARG A 100 -12.89 0.26 2.77
CA ARG A 100 -14.36 0.08 2.93
C ARG A 100 -14.75 -1.39 3.05
N CYS A 101 -14.13 -2.28 2.25
CA CYS A 101 -14.38 -3.71 2.34
C CYS A 101 -13.97 -4.29 3.69
N LEU A 102 -12.82 -3.88 4.21
CA LEU A 102 -12.31 -4.34 5.50
C LEU A 102 -13.19 -3.86 6.66
N GLU A 103 -13.65 -2.60 6.64
CA GLU A 103 -14.56 -2.10 7.67
C GLU A 103 -15.93 -2.79 7.62
N ALA A 104 -16.48 -3.04 6.43
CA ALA A 104 -17.71 -3.82 6.27
C ALA A 104 -17.54 -5.29 6.77
N TRP A 105 -16.37 -5.88 6.55
CA TRP A 105 -16.04 -7.21 7.08
C TRP A 105 -15.98 -7.21 8.60
N LYS A 106 -15.31 -6.23 9.23
CA LYS A 106 -15.23 -6.10 10.69
C LYS A 106 -16.61 -5.91 11.33
N ALA A 107 -17.46 -5.05 10.73
CA ALA A 107 -18.82 -4.81 11.21
C ALA A 107 -19.70 -6.08 11.15
N SER A 108 -19.47 -6.97 10.18
CA SER A 108 -20.19 -8.24 10.05
C SER A 108 -19.59 -9.38 10.88
N HIS A 109 -18.38 -9.21 11.41
CA HIS A 109 -17.67 -10.22 12.21
C HIS A 109 -17.09 -9.61 13.51
N PRO A 110 -17.93 -9.08 14.42
CA PRO A 110 -17.45 -8.34 15.60
C PRO A 110 -16.54 -9.18 16.51
N GLU A 111 -16.85 -10.47 16.68
CA GLU A 111 -16.05 -11.45 17.46
C GLU A 111 -14.64 -11.67 16.87
N ASN A 112 -14.47 -11.47 15.55
CA ASN A 112 -13.21 -11.68 14.84
C ASN A 112 -12.53 -10.36 14.44
N SER A 113 -13.08 -9.21 14.82
CA SER A 113 -12.57 -7.89 14.45
C SER A 113 -11.12 -7.67 14.91
N SER A 114 -10.73 -8.26 16.05
CA SER A 114 -9.36 -8.22 16.60
C SER A 114 -8.35 -9.05 15.79
N THR A 115 -8.84 -9.98 14.95
CA THR A 115 -8.01 -10.82 14.06
C THR A 115 -7.87 -10.23 12.66
N ALA A 116 -8.59 -9.14 12.37
CA ALA A 116 -8.48 -8.45 11.09
C ALA A 116 -7.05 -7.89 10.90
N PRO A 117 -6.50 -7.94 9.67
CA PRO A 117 -5.24 -7.28 9.39
C PRO A 117 -5.34 -5.76 9.58
N THR A 118 -4.23 -5.14 9.94
CA THR A 118 -4.09 -3.68 9.79
C THR A 118 -3.79 -3.33 8.34
N LEU A 119 -4.62 -2.48 7.73
CA LEU A 119 -4.40 -1.94 6.39
C LEU A 119 -3.82 -0.52 6.49
N TRP A 120 -2.58 -0.32 6.02
CA TRP A 120 -1.98 1.01 5.89
C TRP A 120 -2.23 1.60 4.50
N THR A 121 -2.22 2.94 4.41
CA THR A 121 -2.14 3.60 3.10
C THR A 121 -0.87 3.15 2.38
N GLY A 122 -1.01 2.88 1.09
CA GLY A 122 0.05 2.39 0.22
C GLY A 122 -0.07 2.98 -1.18
N LEU A 123 1.06 3.13 -1.87
CA LEU A 123 1.17 3.65 -3.23
C LEU A 123 2.55 3.27 -3.78
N GLU A 124 2.63 2.91 -5.05
CA GLU A 124 3.90 2.79 -5.78
C GLU A 124 4.05 3.91 -6.81
N ILE A 125 5.21 4.59 -6.79
CA ILE A 125 5.51 5.72 -7.67
C ILE A 125 6.78 5.42 -8.46
N ASN A 126 6.68 5.45 -9.80
CA ASN A 126 7.84 5.37 -10.68
C ASN A 126 8.67 6.66 -10.59
N ALA A 127 10.00 6.51 -10.50
CA ALA A 127 10.94 7.61 -10.33
C ALA A 127 12.29 7.33 -11.02
N GLY A 128 12.99 8.37 -11.45
CA GLY A 128 14.36 8.31 -11.95
C GLY A 128 15.39 8.40 -10.82
N LEU A 129 16.32 7.45 -10.79
CA LEU A 129 17.46 7.40 -9.87
C LEU A 129 18.68 6.84 -10.63
N LEU A 130 19.83 7.55 -10.63
CA LEU A 130 21.05 7.13 -11.35
C LEU A 130 20.80 6.71 -12.82
N ASN A 131 19.99 7.48 -13.55
CA ASN A 131 19.61 7.23 -14.95
C ASN A 131 18.85 5.91 -15.20
N VAL A 132 18.30 5.28 -14.16
CA VAL A 132 17.35 4.17 -14.31
C VAL A 132 16.02 4.53 -13.68
N GLU A 133 14.94 3.94 -14.19
CA GLU A 133 13.66 3.94 -13.50
C GLU A 133 13.74 2.99 -12.30
N VAL A 134 13.34 3.51 -11.15
CA VAL A 134 13.10 2.79 -9.91
C VAL A 134 11.67 3.05 -9.47
N HIS A 135 11.22 2.31 -8.48
CA HIS A 135 9.92 2.51 -7.85
C HIS A 135 10.13 2.85 -6.38
N ILE A 136 9.38 3.83 -5.91
CA ILE A 136 9.35 4.26 -4.51
C ILE A 136 7.96 3.91 -3.97
N LEU A 137 7.94 3.07 -2.93
CA LEU A 137 6.74 2.74 -2.18
C LEU A 137 6.52 3.84 -1.14
N ALA A 138 5.29 4.31 -1.04
CA ALA A 138 4.85 5.26 -0.02
C ALA A 138 3.93 4.55 0.97
N TYR A 139 4.13 4.76 2.28
CA TYR A 139 3.30 4.15 3.31
C TYR A 139 2.86 5.13 4.40
N ALA A 140 1.73 4.83 5.05
CA ALA A 140 1.21 5.54 6.22
C ALA A 140 1.11 7.07 6.02
N PHE A 141 0.88 7.52 4.79
CA PHE A 141 0.71 8.92 4.42
C PHE A 141 -0.77 9.31 4.41
N ASN A 142 -1.05 10.61 4.51
CA ASN A 142 -2.39 11.16 4.25
C ASN A 142 -2.71 11.08 2.75
N PRO A 143 -3.69 10.26 2.31
CA PRO A 143 -4.00 10.07 0.89
C PRO A 143 -4.63 11.29 0.22
N GLN A 144 -5.06 12.29 0.99
CA GLN A 144 -5.59 13.56 0.51
C GLN A 144 -4.54 14.69 0.48
N ALA A 145 -3.27 14.39 0.79
CA ALA A 145 -2.21 15.38 0.79
C ALA A 145 -2.01 15.98 -0.61
N ILE A 146 -2.07 17.31 -0.70
CA ILE A 146 -1.97 18.04 -1.98
C ILE A 146 -0.62 17.77 -2.67
N CYS A 147 0.46 17.60 -1.89
CA CYS A 147 1.79 17.29 -2.42
C CYS A 147 1.86 15.95 -3.19
N LEU A 148 0.95 15.01 -2.92
CA LEU A 148 0.89 13.73 -3.63
C LEU A 148 -0.02 13.75 -4.86
N GLN A 149 -0.91 14.72 -5.00
CA GLN A 149 -1.88 14.79 -6.11
C GLN A 149 -1.25 14.63 -7.51
N PRO A 150 -0.06 15.22 -7.82
CA PRO A 150 0.57 14.98 -9.11
C PRO A 150 0.87 13.51 -9.39
N TYR A 151 1.21 12.73 -8.35
CA TYR A 151 1.62 11.32 -8.47
C TYR A 151 0.43 10.35 -8.50
N LEU A 152 -0.79 10.84 -8.27
CA LEU A 152 -2.04 10.06 -8.18
C LEU A 152 -2.87 10.10 -9.47
N GLN A 153 -2.21 10.25 -10.61
CA GLN A 153 -2.86 10.43 -11.93
C GLN A 153 -2.87 9.16 -12.79
N GLY A 154 -2.50 8.01 -12.22
CA GLY A 154 -2.47 6.71 -12.91
C GLY A 154 -1.38 6.58 -13.99
N HIS A 155 -0.41 7.50 -14.03
CA HIS A 155 0.69 7.45 -15.00
C HIS A 155 1.97 8.06 -14.44
N THR A 156 3.09 7.62 -14.99
CA THR A 156 4.42 8.13 -14.65
C THR A 156 4.60 9.57 -15.09
N LEU A 157 5.08 10.40 -14.17
CA LEU A 157 5.39 11.81 -14.43
C LEU A 157 6.75 11.98 -15.13
N LYS A 158 7.00 13.18 -15.65
CA LYS A 158 8.26 13.56 -16.30
C LYS A 158 8.91 14.76 -15.61
N GLY A 159 10.13 15.10 -16.02
CA GLY A 159 10.82 16.31 -15.56
C GLY A 159 11.18 16.24 -14.07
N SER A 160 10.97 17.34 -13.34
CA SER A 160 11.31 17.42 -11.91
C SER A 160 10.57 16.37 -11.09
N HIS A 161 9.27 16.18 -11.31
CA HIS A 161 8.46 15.22 -10.56
C HIS A 161 8.94 13.77 -10.74
N TYR A 162 9.58 13.45 -11.86
CA TYR A 162 10.13 12.10 -12.06
C TYR A 162 11.33 11.81 -11.15
N ARG A 163 12.02 12.82 -10.59
CA ARG A 163 13.23 12.59 -9.79
C ARG A 163 12.88 11.93 -8.46
N ALA A 164 13.58 10.85 -8.10
CA ALA A 164 13.37 10.13 -6.84
C ALA A 164 13.40 11.05 -5.60
N GLU A 165 14.30 12.04 -5.58
CA GLU A 165 14.36 13.08 -4.54
C GLU A 165 13.02 13.81 -4.33
N ASN A 166 12.34 14.19 -5.41
CA ASN A 166 11.07 14.91 -5.34
C ASN A 166 9.90 14.00 -5.00
N VAL A 167 9.97 12.72 -5.39
CA VAL A 167 9.01 11.69 -4.99
C VAL A 167 9.11 11.45 -3.48
N ILE A 168 10.32 11.21 -2.97
CA ILE A 168 10.60 11.00 -1.54
C ILE A 168 10.12 12.23 -0.73
N ALA A 169 10.50 13.44 -1.15
CA ALA A 169 10.08 14.66 -0.47
C ALA A 169 8.54 14.83 -0.44
N ALA A 170 7.83 14.48 -1.51
CA ALA A 170 6.37 14.55 -1.54
C ALA A 170 5.72 13.55 -0.57
N ILE A 171 6.26 12.34 -0.46
CA ILE A 171 5.81 11.32 0.48
C ILE A 171 5.98 11.79 1.93
N HIS A 172 7.15 12.36 2.26
CA HIS A 172 7.41 12.92 3.58
C HIS A 172 6.50 14.11 3.91
N GLN A 173 6.27 15.00 2.95
CA GLN A 173 5.32 16.12 3.11
C GLN A 173 3.88 15.63 3.35
N ALA A 174 3.52 14.45 2.85
CA ALA A 174 2.24 13.80 3.13
C ALA A 174 2.23 13.05 4.48
N GLY A 175 3.32 13.10 5.25
CA GLY A 175 3.46 12.45 6.55
C GLY A 175 3.78 10.96 6.48
N GLY A 176 4.19 10.42 5.33
CA GLY A 176 4.46 9.00 5.14
C GLY A 176 5.94 8.62 5.15
N LEU A 177 6.18 7.32 4.95
CA LEU A 177 7.50 6.73 4.74
C LEU A 177 7.72 6.44 3.26
N ALA A 178 8.91 6.75 2.75
CA ALA A 178 9.37 6.40 1.42
C ALA A 178 10.29 5.18 1.48
N VAL A 179 10.08 4.19 0.61
CA VAL A 179 10.84 2.93 0.58
C VAL A 179 11.26 2.60 -0.84
N LEU A 180 12.54 2.24 -1.05
CA LEU A 180 13.01 1.78 -2.35
C LEU A 180 12.53 0.35 -2.61
N ALA A 181 11.68 0.16 -3.62
CA ALA A 181 11.13 -1.14 -3.99
C ALA A 181 12.20 -2.02 -4.64
N HIS A 182 12.17 -3.32 -4.33
CA HIS A 182 12.92 -4.40 -4.96
C HIS A 182 14.24 -4.00 -5.66
N PRO A 183 15.22 -3.42 -4.95
CA PRO A 183 16.37 -2.70 -5.53
C PRO A 183 17.30 -3.54 -6.41
N ALA A 184 17.26 -4.86 -6.29
CA ALA A 184 18.07 -5.77 -7.10
C ALA A 184 17.37 -6.23 -8.40
N ARG A 185 16.23 -5.64 -8.78
CA ARG A 185 15.55 -5.90 -10.06
C ARG A 185 15.93 -4.97 -11.19
N TYR A 186 16.53 -3.83 -10.88
CA TYR A 186 16.83 -2.80 -11.86
C TYR A 186 18.12 -3.11 -12.63
N ARG A 187 18.33 -2.38 -13.72
CA ARG A 187 19.57 -2.46 -14.52
C ARG A 187 20.81 -2.03 -13.71
N SER A 188 20.63 -1.06 -12.81
CA SER A 188 21.66 -0.64 -11.87
C SER A 188 21.67 -1.54 -10.64
N PRO A 189 22.85 -1.90 -10.10
CA PRO A 189 22.93 -2.81 -8.97
C PRO A 189 22.47 -2.14 -7.67
N ALA A 190 21.92 -2.93 -6.74
CA ALA A 190 21.45 -2.44 -5.44
C ALA A 190 22.54 -1.67 -4.66
N LYS A 191 23.80 -2.09 -4.77
CA LYS A 191 24.97 -1.40 -4.18
C LYS A 191 25.22 0.02 -4.69
N ALA A 192 24.61 0.43 -5.81
CA ALA A 192 24.64 1.79 -6.32
C ALA A 192 23.34 2.54 -5.97
N LEU A 193 22.19 1.88 -6.10
CA LEU A 193 20.88 2.50 -5.89
C LEU A 193 20.57 2.80 -4.42
N ILE A 194 20.85 1.86 -3.51
CA ILE A 194 20.54 2.04 -2.08
C ILE A 194 21.30 3.24 -1.47
N PRO A 195 22.62 3.39 -1.67
CA PRO A 195 23.33 4.57 -1.19
C PRO A 195 22.77 5.89 -1.72
N GLU A 196 22.44 5.94 -3.02
CA GLU A 196 21.92 7.18 -3.61
C GLU A 196 20.50 7.50 -3.13
N ALA A 197 19.64 6.49 -2.99
CA ALA A 197 18.32 6.67 -2.39
C ALA A 197 18.41 7.13 -0.93
N ALA A 198 19.36 6.57 -0.15
CA ALA A 198 19.63 7.01 1.22
C ALA A 198 20.11 8.48 1.26
N ARG A 199 20.92 8.91 0.29
CA ARG A 199 21.35 10.31 0.16
C ARG A 199 20.17 11.28 -0.05
N PHE A 200 19.11 10.81 -0.71
CA PHE A 200 17.86 11.55 -0.89
C PHE A 200 16.85 11.38 0.26
N GLY A 201 17.19 10.59 1.29
CA GLY A 201 16.39 10.46 2.50
C GLY A 201 15.33 9.37 2.47
N VAL A 202 15.45 8.33 1.63
CA VAL A 202 14.55 7.17 1.73
C VAL A 202 14.58 6.59 3.15
N ASP A 203 13.44 6.15 3.68
CA ASP A 203 13.33 5.63 5.05
C ASP A 203 13.63 4.12 5.13
N GLY A 204 13.46 3.40 4.03
CA GLY A 204 13.57 1.96 4.00
C GLY A 204 13.87 1.37 2.63
N VAL A 205 14.07 0.06 2.62
CA VAL A 205 14.30 -0.74 1.42
C VAL A 205 13.50 -2.04 1.52
N GLU A 206 12.96 -2.49 0.39
CA GLU A 206 12.36 -3.82 0.29
C GLU A 206 13.45 -4.89 0.27
N VAL A 207 13.75 -5.43 1.46
CA VAL A 207 14.81 -6.42 1.69
C VAL A 207 14.35 -7.83 1.35
N TYR A 208 13.14 -8.18 1.80
CA TYR A 208 12.62 -9.54 1.70
C TYR A 208 11.72 -9.67 0.48
N TYR A 209 12.33 -10.09 -0.62
CA TYR A 209 11.72 -10.15 -1.94
C TYR A 209 12.17 -11.40 -2.73
N SER A 210 11.26 -11.97 -3.52
CA SER A 210 11.53 -13.13 -4.38
C SER A 210 12.17 -12.72 -5.71
N TYR A 211 13.44 -12.33 -5.68
CA TYR A 211 14.18 -11.89 -6.87
C TYR A 211 14.33 -12.96 -7.97
N ARG A 212 14.25 -14.25 -7.60
CA ARG A 212 14.25 -15.39 -8.54
C ARG A 212 12.85 -15.86 -8.93
N ASN A 213 11.81 -15.18 -8.46
CA ASN A 213 10.41 -15.51 -8.69
C ASN A 213 10.08 -17.01 -8.46
N THR A 214 10.43 -17.53 -7.29
CA THR A 214 10.20 -18.95 -6.97
C THR A 214 8.74 -19.25 -6.66
N ASN A 215 8.32 -20.51 -6.86
CA ASN A 215 7.05 -21.05 -6.37
C ASN A 215 7.34 -22.29 -5.50
N PRO A 216 7.06 -22.28 -4.18
CA PRO A 216 6.44 -21.19 -3.42
C PRO A 216 7.28 -19.91 -3.40
N TRP A 217 6.61 -18.76 -3.25
CA TRP A 217 7.27 -17.47 -3.09
C TRP A 217 8.15 -17.51 -1.84
N LYS A 218 9.43 -17.16 -1.98
CA LYS A 218 10.39 -17.04 -0.88
C LYS A 218 11.40 -15.94 -1.19
N PRO A 219 11.88 -15.19 -0.17
CA PRO A 219 12.99 -14.26 -0.38
C PRO A 219 14.21 -14.99 -0.93
N THR A 220 14.98 -14.34 -1.81
CA THR A 220 16.17 -14.96 -2.41
C THR A 220 17.38 -14.80 -1.48
N PRO A 221 17.85 -15.84 -0.77
CA PRO A 221 18.68 -15.66 0.43
C PRO A 221 19.96 -14.83 0.21
N LYS A 222 20.71 -15.10 -0.86
CA LYS A 222 21.95 -14.38 -1.17
C LYS A 222 21.72 -12.90 -1.48
N ILE A 223 20.67 -12.60 -2.26
CA ILE A 223 20.36 -11.22 -2.66
C ILE A 223 19.74 -10.47 -1.49
N THR A 224 18.84 -11.13 -0.75
CA THR A 224 18.25 -10.59 0.48
C THR A 224 19.32 -10.20 1.50
N GLU A 225 20.34 -11.04 1.71
CA GLU A 225 21.43 -10.71 2.64
C GLU A 225 22.28 -9.52 2.15
N GLU A 226 22.58 -9.42 0.85
CA GLU A 226 23.29 -8.26 0.29
C GLU A 226 22.50 -6.97 0.48
N VAL A 227 21.20 -6.98 0.15
CA VAL A 227 20.30 -5.82 0.30
C VAL A 227 20.15 -5.45 1.78
N LYS A 228 20.01 -6.44 2.67
CA LYS A 228 19.94 -6.24 4.13
C LYS A 228 21.20 -5.58 4.69
N GLN A 229 22.38 -6.03 4.27
CA GLN A 229 23.65 -5.43 4.71
C GLN A 229 23.78 -3.98 4.27
N LEU A 230 23.34 -3.65 3.05
CA LEU A 230 23.28 -2.27 2.57
C LEU A 230 22.27 -1.46 3.38
N ALA A 231 21.04 -1.95 3.57
CA ALA A 231 20.02 -1.26 4.36
C ALA A 231 20.52 -0.94 5.78
N ASN A 232 21.08 -1.93 6.48
CA ASN A 232 21.69 -1.74 7.80
C ASN A 232 22.81 -0.70 7.81
N ARG A 233 23.69 -0.71 6.80
CA ARG A 233 24.80 0.25 6.68
C ARG A 233 24.31 1.70 6.62
N TYR A 234 23.16 1.93 6.00
CA TYR A 234 22.57 3.26 5.85
C TYR A 234 21.45 3.55 6.88
N GLY A 235 21.24 2.67 7.87
CA GLY A 235 20.21 2.85 8.91
C GLY A 235 18.77 2.80 8.38
N LEU A 236 18.54 2.07 7.29
CA LEU A 236 17.25 2.01 6.60
C LEU A 236 16.36 0.89 7.19
N LEU A 237 15.05 1.15 7.25
CA LEU A 237 14.05 0.15 7.63
C LEU A 237 13.97 -0.99 6.61
N HIS A 238 13.58 -2.17 7.07
CA HIS A 238 13.36 -3.33 6.21
C HIS A 238 11.87 -3.51 5.94
N THR A 239 11.52 -3.69 4.67
CA THR A 239 10.16 -4.09 4.27
C THR A 239 10.17 -5.42 3.51
N CYS A 240 8.97 -5.93 3.26
CA CYS A 240 8.74 -7.17 2.55
C CYS A 240 7.46 -7.06 1.72
N GLY A 241 7.42 -7.71 0.57
CA GLY A 241 6.25 -7.65 -0.28
C GLY A 241 6.34 -8.64 -1.44
N THR A 242 5.19 -9.16 -1.86
CA THR A 242 5.15 -10.16 -2.93
C THR A 242 5.31 -9.57 -4.30
N ASP A 243 4.94 -8.29 -4.48
CA ASP A 243 4.83 -7.64 -5.79
C ASP A 243 3.86 -8.44 -6.68
N SER A 244 2.73 -8.81 -6.07
CA SER A 244 1.72 -9.68 -6.70
C SER A 244 0.81 -8.89 -7.62
N HIS A 245 0.76 -9.31 -8.89
CA HIS A 245 -0.11 -8.73 -9.92
C HIS A 245 -1.23 -9.68 -10.36
N GLY A 246 -1.19 -10.96 -10.01
CA GLY A 246 -2.23 -11.91 -10.40
C GLY A 246 -3.25 -12.19 -9.31
N CYS A 247 -3.98 -13.31 -9.46
CA CYS A 247 -5.10 -13.66 -8.58
C CYS A 247 -4.70 -14.29 -7.23
N ASN A 248 -3.42 -14.29 -6.85
CA ASN A 248 -2.94 -14.97 -5.64
C ASN A 248 -1.86 -14.12 -4.93
N LEU A 249 -2.16 -13.67 -3.72
CA LEU A 249 -1.25 -12.87 -2.88
C LEU A 249 -0.01 -13.61 -2.39
N LEU A 250 0.05 -14.94 -2.55
CA LEU A 250 1.21 -15.75 -2.18
C LEU A 250 2.23 -15.91 -3.32
N LEU A 251 2.00 -15.27 -4.46
CA LEU A 251 2.81 -15.41 -5.68
C LEU A 251 3.17 -14.04 -6.26
N ARG A 252 4.31 -14.02 -6.95
CA ARG A 252 4.73 -12.89 -7.77
C ARG A 252 4.48 -13.28 -9.24
N LEU A 253 3.47 -12.68 -9.86
CA LEU A 253 3.11 -12.91 -11.27
C LEU A 253 3.66 -11.77 -12.12
#